data_AF-A0A0S8D332-F1
#
_entry.id   AF-A0A0S8D332-F1
#
_cell.length_a   1.000
_cell.length_b   1.000
_cell.length_c   1.000
_cell.angle_alpha   90.00
_cell.angle_beta   90.00
_cell.angle_gamma   90.00
#
_symmetry.space_group_name_H-M   'P 1'
#
loop_
_entity.id
_entity.type
_entity.pdbx_description
1 polymer ?
#
loop_
_entity_poly.entity_id
_entity_poly.type
_entity_poly.pdbx_seq_one_letter_code
_entity_poly.pdbx_strand_id
1 'polypeptide(L)'
;LGERGTRLSGGQRQRVAIARAMLKNPPVMLLDEATSSLDAESERLVQQALDDLMRGRTTIIIAHRLATVLKADRIVVMDRGRIMASGTHESLKRENALYARLAALQFDTHPDTRETAPG
;
A
#
# COMPACT_ATOMS: atom_id res chain seq x y z
N LEU A 1 20.06 -3.05 24.44
CA LEU A 1 18.75 -3.45 23.88
C LEU A 1 18.25 -4.58 24.77
N GLY A 2 17.43 -4.26 25.77
CA GLY A 2 17.08 -5.17 26.86
C GLY A 2 16.16 -6.30 26.42
N GLU A 3 16.47 -7.49 26.92
CA GLU A 3 15.72 -8.73 26.79
C GLU A 3 14.26 -8.58 27.25
N ARG A 4 13.33 -9.24 26.53
CA ARG A 4 11.84 -9.23 26.72
C ARG A 4 11.10 -7.97 26.20
N GLY A 5 11.39 -7.58 24.96
CA GLY A 5 10.83 -6.41 24.26
C GLY A 5 9.36 -6.49 23.85
N THR A 6 8.42 -6.51 24.81
CA THR A 6 6.98 -6.38 24.52
C THR A 6 6.33 -5.29 25.38
N ARG A 7 6.53 -4.02 25.02
CA ARG A 7 5.65 -2.92 25.47
C ARG A 7 5.04 -2.09 24.34
N LEU A 8 5.40 -2.39 23.09
CA LEU A 8 4.88 -1.65 21.94
C LEU A 8 3.90 -2.52 21.16
N SER A 9 2.71 -1.99 20.87
CA SER A 9 1.76 -2.58 19.92
C SER A 9 2.36 -2.66 18.52
N GLY A 10 1.73 -3.42 17.62
CA GLY A 10 2.14 -3.51 16.20
C GLY A 10 2.29 -2.12 15.56
N GLY A 11 1.26 -1.29 15.69
CA GLY A 11 1.27 0.09 15.20
C GLY A 11 2.32 0.99 15.86
N GLN A 12 2.63 0.80 17.14
CA GLN A 12 3.70 1.57 17.79
C GLN A 12 5.09 1.19 17.26
N ARG A 13 5.37 -0.10 17.05
CA ARG A 13 6.63 -0.55 16.45
C ARG A 13 6.81 0.00 15.03
N GLN A 14 5.71 0.05 14.29
CA GLN A 14 5.70 0.59 12.94
C GLN A 14 5.99 2.10 12.91
N ARG A 15 5.36 2.90 13.78
CA ARG A 15 5.65 4.34 13.87
C ARG A 15 7.13 4.59 14.18
N VAL A 16 7.72 3.79 15.08
CA VAL A 16 9.16 3.87 15.38
C VAL A 16 10.01 3.51 14.15
N ALA A 17 9.63 2.49 13.38
CA ALA A 17 10.33 2.12 12.15
C ALA A 17 10.27 3.24 11.08
N ILE A 18 9.10 3.86 10.90
CA ILE A 18 8.93 5.02 9.99
C ILE A 18 9.81 6.18 10.44
N ALA A 19 9.77 6.54 11.73
CA ALA A 19 10.60 7.61 12.27
C ALA A 19 12.10 7.33 12.06
N ARG A 20 12.54 6.07 12.25
CA ARG A 20 13.93 5.67 11.96
C ARG A 20 14.29 5.79 10.47
N ALA A 21 13.36 5.46 9.57
CA ALA A 21 13.58 5.62 8.14
C ALA A 21 13.67 7.11 7.74
N MET A 22 12.82 7.96 8.33
CA MET A 22 12.89 9.42 8.16
C MET A 22 14.25 9.97 8.60
N LEU A 23 14.72 9.58 9.79
CA LEU A 23 16.02 10.03 10.32
C LEU A 23 17.21 9.53 9.50
N LYS A 24 17.14 8.30 9.00
CA LYS A 24 18.21 7.72 8.17
C LYS A 24 18.26 8.32 6.76
N ASN A 25 17.13 8.82 6.27
CA ASN A 25 16.96 9.38 4.92
C ASN A 25 17.61 8.55 3.81
N PRO A 26 17.26 7.25 3.66
CA PRO A 26 17.88 6.40 2.65
C PRO A 26 17.41 6.80 1.22
N PRO A 27 18.26 6.64 0.19
CA PRO A 27 17.89 6.92 -1.19
C PRO A 27 16.91 5.90 -1.77
N VAL A 28 16.88 4.69 -1.19
CA VAL A 28 15.98 3.59 -1.57
C VAL A 28 15.22 3.10 -0.35
N MET A 29 13.91 2.95 -0.49
CA MET A 29 13.01 2.46 0.55
C MET A 29 12.30 1.18 0.11
N LEU A 30 12.14 0.25 1.04
CA LEU A 30 11.29 -0.92 0.90
C LEU A 30 10.21 -0.86 1.98
N LEU A 31 8.96 -0.82 1.56
CA LEU A 31 7.80 -0.83 2.44
C LEU A 31 7.08 -2.16 2.29
N ASP A 32 7.17 -2.99 3.31
CA ASP A 32 6.49 -4.29 3.36
C ASP A 32 5.33 -4.23 4.35
N GLU A 33 4.12 -4.49 3.87
CA GLU A 33 2.88 -4.56 4.67
C GLU A 33 2.72 -3.47 5.74
N ALA A 34 3.08 -2.21 5.44
CA ALA A 34 3.12 -1.19 6.47
C ALA A 34 1.76 -1.04 7.19
N THR A 35 0.59 -1.08 6.53
CA THR A 35 -0.67 -0.65 7.17
C THR A 35 -1.53 -1.76 7.81
N SER A 36 -1.08 -3.01 7.86
CA SER A 36 -1.96 -4.15 8.19
C SER A 36 -2.41 -4.24 9.66
N SER A 37 -1.75 -3.51 10.58
CA SER A 37 -2.01 -3.59 12.04
C SER A 37 -2.62 -2.33 12.67
N LEU A 38 -3.15 -1.42 11.85
CA LEU A 38 -3.68 -0.12 12.27
C LEU A 38 -5.20 -0.04 12.09
N ASP A 39 -5.86 0.73 12.95
CA ASP A 39 -7.22 1.21 12.72
C ASP A 39 -7.25 2.22 11.54
N ALA A 40 -8.42 2.47 10.96
CA ALA A 40 -8.57 3.26 9.74
C ALA A 40 -8.07 4.71 9.86
N GLU A 41 -8.20 5.33 11.03
CA GLU A 41 -7.72 6.70 11.27
C GLU A 41 -6.20 6.72 11.35
N SER A 42 -5.62 5.82 12.16
CA SER A 42 -4.16 5.66 12.26
C SER A 42 -3.52 5.30 10.92
N GLU A 43 -4.18 4.50 10.10
CA GLU A 43 -3.72 4.13 8.77
C GLU A 43 -3.61 5.34 7.85
N ARG A 44 -4.60 6.23 7.86
CA ARG A 44 -4.59 7.45 7.04
C ARG A 44 -3.42 8.36 7.39
N LEU A 45 -3.16 8.56 8.69
CA LEU A 45 -2.04 9.37 9.17
C LEU A 45 -0.69 8.78 8.77
N VAL A 46 -0.56 7.45 8.91
CA VAL A 46 0.66 6.74 8.50
C VAL A 46 0.86 6.81 7.00
N GLN A 47 -0.21 6.67 6.20
CA GLN A 47 -0.13 6.77 4.75
C GLN A 47 0.33 8.16 4.31
N GLN A 48 -0.16 9.23 4.95
CA GLN A 48 0.32 10.59 4.67
C GLN A 48 1.80 10.76 4.99
N ALA A 49 2.26 10.27 6.15
CA ALA A 49 3.67 10.30 6.50
C ALA A 49 4.55 9.49 5.54
N LEU A 50 4.05 8.36 5.05
CA LEU A 50 4.73 7.56 4.03
C LEU A 50 4.76 8.27 2.68
N ASP A 51 3.65 8.88 2.23
CA ASP A 51 3.61 9.66 0.98
C ASP A 51 4.64 10.81 1.02
N ASP A 52 4.74 11.51 2.15
CA ASP A 52 5.76 12.53 2.40
C ASP A 52 7.17 11.94 2.39
N LEU A 53 7.33 10.78 3.02
CA LEU A 53 8.58 10.04 3.03
C LEU A 53 8.92 9.46 1.65
N MET A 54 8.00 9.28 0.72
CA MET A 54 8.35 8.73 -0.60
C MET A 54 8.87 9.78 -1.57
N ARG A 55 8.54 11.07 -1.35
CA ARG A 55 8.95 12.15 -2.26
C ARG A 55 10.47 12.22 -2.41
N GLY A 56 10.92 12.28 -3.66
CA GLY A 56 12.33 12.39 -4.03
C GLY A 56 13.16 11.12 -3.77
N ARG A 57 12.52 9.97 -3.51
CA ARG A 57 13.18 8.69 -3.20
C ARG A 57 12.64 7.56 -4.05
N THR A 58 13.49 6.59 -4.36
CA THR A 58 13.04 5.34 -4.97
C THR A 58 12.37 4.49 -3.90
N THR A 59 11.09 4.19 -4.07
CA THR A 59 10.33 3.38 -3.11
C THR A 59 9.78 2.14 -3.79
N ILE A 60 10.07 0.98 -3.20
CA ILE A 60 9.49 -0.31 -3.54
C ILE A 60 8.44 -0.62 -2.47
N ILE A 61 7.21 -0.90 -2.88
CA ILE A 61 6.09 -1.17 -1.98
C ILE A 61 5.54 -2.56 -2.28
N ILE A 62 5.44 -3.38 -1.24
CA ILE A 62 4.70 -4.63 -1.26
C ILE A 62 3.35 -4.33 -0.62
N ALA A 63 2.31 -4.27 -1.44
CA ALA A 63 1.01 -3.78 -1.03
C ALA A 63 -0.03 -4.91 -1.00
N HIS A 64 -0.74 -5.03 0.12
CA HIS A 64 -1.93 -5.88 0.27
C HIS A 64 -3.22 -5.10 -0.02
N ARG A 65 -3.13 -3.76 -0.07
CA ARG A 65 -4.20 -2.83 -0.42
C ARG A 65 -3.85 -2.08 -1.70
N LEU A 66 -4.75 -2.10 -2.68
CA LEU A 66 -4.54 -1.48 -3.98
C LEU A 66 -4.56 0.05 -3.94
N ALA A 67 -5.09 0.69 -2.89
CA ALA A 67 -5.08 2.15 -2.77
C ALA A 67 -3.65 2.74 -2.81
N THR A 68 -2.66 2.05 -2.23
CA THR A 68 -1.24 2.43 -2.31
C THR A 68 -0.62 2.08 -3.66
N VAL A 69 -1.13 1.00 -4.30
CA VAL A 69 -0.71 0.57 -5.65
C VAL A 69 -1.09 1.60 -6.72
N LEU A 70 -2.25 2.25 -6.59
CA LEU A 70 -2.70 3.27 -7.56
C LEU A 70 -1.77 4.48 -7.67
N LYS A 71 -1.02 4.79 -6.60
CA LYS A 71 -0.07 5.91 -6.58
C LYS A 71 1.31 5.55 -7.15
N ALA A 72 1.54 4.29 -7.48
CA ALA A 72 2.83 3.84 -7.96
C ALA A 72 3.05 4.24 -9.43
N ASP A 73 4.24 4.76 -9.74
CA ASP A 73 4.65 5.05 -11.12
C ASP A 73 4.70 3.78 -11.98
N ARG A 74 5.05 2.65 -11.36
CA ARG A 74 5.12 1.33 -11.98
C ARG A 74 4.67 0.26 -11.00
N ILE A 75 3.83 -0.65 -11.49
CA ILE A 75 3.33 -1.80 -10.75
C ILE A 75 3.93 -3.05 -11.38
N VAL A 76 4.35 -3.99 -10.54
CA VAL A 76 4.85 -5.32 -10.94
C VAL A 76 3.90 -6.36 -10.36
N VAL A 77 3.28 -7.15 -11.23
CA VAL A 77 2.36 -8.23 -10.85
C VAL A 77 3.16 -9.51 -10.77
N MET A 78 3.14 -10.16 -9.60
CA MET A 78 3.82 -11.42 -9.38
C MET A 78 2.82 -12.56 -9.15
N ASP A 79 3.11 -13.72 -9.72
CA ASP A 79 2.40 -14.98 -9.43
C ASP A 79 3.41 -16.13 -9.37
N ARG A 80 3.30 -16.98 -8.35
CA ARG A 80 4.17 -18.16 -8.13
C ARG A 80 5.67 -17.87 -8.33
N GLY A 81 6.15 -16.76 -7.78
CA GLY A 81 7.56 -16.36 -7.85
C GLY A 81 8.02 -15.84 -9.22
N ARG A 82 7.11 -15.54 -10.14
CA ARG A 82 7.43 -14.98 -11.47
C ARG A 82 6.72 -13.65 -11.69
N ILE A 83 7.34 -12.78 -12.48
CA ILE A 83 6.71 -11.55 -12.96
C ILE A 83 5.77 -11.90 -14.09
N MET A 84 4.48 -11.63 -13.90
CA MET A 84 3.43 -11.89 -14.88
C MET A 84 3.16 -10.69 -15.78
N ALA A 85 3.32 -9.48 -15.24
CA ALA A 85 3.16 -8.23 -15.98
C ALA A 85 3.81 -7.07 -15.22
N SER A 86 4.06 -5.96 -15.95
CA SER A 86 4.43 -4.70 -15.33
C SER A 86 3.93 -3.52 -16.15
N GLY A 87 3.47 -2.46 -15.48
CA GLY A 87 2.94 -1.27 -16.15
C GLY A 87 2.29 -0.31 -15.17
N THR A 88 1.54 0.65 -15.69
CA THR A 88 0.67 1.54 -14.91
C THR A 88 -0.64 0.81 -14.55
N HIS A 89 -1.39 1.34 -13.58
CA HIS A 89 -2.71 0.80 -13.22
C HIS A 89 -3.60 0.60 -14.46
N GLU A 90 -3.73 1.64 -15.29
CA GLU A 90 -4.57 1.63 -16.48
C GLU A 90 -4.16 0.59 -17.51
N SER A 91 -2.85 0.45 -17.77
CA SER A 91 -2.35 -0.58 -18.70
C SER A 91 -2.63 -1.99 -18.18
N LEU A 92 -2.35 -2.24 -16.90
CA LEU A 92 -2.52 -3.56 -16.30
C LEU A 92 -3.99 -3.95 -16.17
N LYS A 93 -4.88 -2.99 -15.90
CA LYS A 93 -6.33 -3.23 -15.82
C LYS A 93 -6.90 -3.68 -17.17
N ARG A 94 -6.35 -3.19 -18.29
CA ARG A 94 -6.75 -3.57 -19.65
C ARG A 94 -6.08 -4.86 -20.13
N GLU A 95 -4.80 -5.04 -19.82
CA GLU A 95 -3.94 -6.03 -20.48
C GLU A 95 -3.63 -7.25 -19.62
N ASN A 96 -3.93 -7.22 -18.32
CA ASN A 96 -3.63 -8.31 -17.40
C ASN A 96 -4.86 -8.75 -16.58
N ALA A 97 -5.41 -9.91 -16.91
CA ALA A 97 -6.62 -10.45 -16.27
C ALA A 97 -6.45 -10.70 -14.75
N LEU A 98 -5.25 -11.09 -14.29
CA LEU A 98 -4.97 -11.31 -12.88
C LEU A 98 -5.05 -10.00 -12.10
N TYR A 99 -4.38 -8.95 -12.60
CA TYR A 99 -4.44 -7.63 -12.01
C TYR A 99 -5.84 -7.03 -12.05
N ALA A 100 -6.54 -7.13 -13.18
CA ALA A 100 -7.91 -6.66 -13.32
C ALA A 100 -8.85 -7.32 -12.29
N ARG A 101 -8.72 -8.64 -12.09
CA ARG A 101 -9.47 -9.38 -11.06
C ARG A 101 -9.16 -8.90 -9.64
N LEU A 102 -7.88 -8.72 -9.31
CA LEU A 102 -7.46 -8.20 -8.00
C LEU A 102 -8.00 -6.78 -7.77
N ALA A 103 -8.00 -5.96 -8.82
CA ALA A 103 -8.54 -4.60 -8.77
C ALA A 103 -10.05 -4.59 -8.53
N ALA A 104 -10.82 -5.41 -9.26
CA ALA A 104 -12.26 -5.52 -9.06
C ALA A 104 -12.62 -5.92 -7.62
N LEU A 105 -11.92 -6.90 -7.05
CA LEU A 105 -12.17 -7.37 -5.67
C LEU A 105 -11.96 -6.30 -4.58
N GLN A 106 -11.11 -5.31 -4.84
CA GLN A 106 -10.77 -4.26 -3.86
C GLN A 106 -11.46 -2.91 -4.12
N PHE A 107 -11.94 -2.67 -5.35
CA PHE A 107 -12.57 -1.40 -5.74
C PHE A 107 -14.07 -1.50 -6.03
N ASP A 108 -14.60 -2.66 -6.42
CA ASP A 108 -16.04 -2.83 -6.74
C ASP A 108 -16.89 -3.19 -5.50
N THR A 109 -16.33 -3.18 -4.29
CA THR A 109 -17.08 -3.36 -3.03
C THR A 109 -17.77 -2.08 -2.53
N HIS A 110 -18.13 -1.16 -3.42
CA HIS A 110 -19.14 -0.14 -3.16
C HIS A 110 -20.16 -0.11 -4.32
N PRO A 111 -21.28 -0.85 -4.23
CA PRO A 111 -22.47 -0.44 -4.93
C PRO A 111 -22.91 0.88 -4.29
N ASP A 112 -22.61 2.00 -4.96
CA ASP A 112 -23.20 3.29 -4.66
C ASP A 112 -24.71 3.12 -4.87
N THR A 113 -25.46 2.92 -3.78
CA THR A 113 -26.92 2.91 -3.77
C THR A 113 -27.42 4.32 -4.04
N ARG A 114 -27.23 4.80 -5.26
CA ARG A 114 -28.06 5.87 -5.81
C ARG A 114 -29.19 5.19 -6.54
N GLU A 115 -30.18 4.83 -5.73
CA GLU A 115 -31.53 4.57 -6.17
C GLU A 115 -32.03 5.82 -6.91
N THR A 116 -31.83 5.84 -8.23
CA THR A 116 -32.63 6.65 -9.13
C THR A 116 -34.04 6.07 -9.09
N ALA A 117 -34.90 6.67 -8.27
CA ALA A 117 -36.33 6.48 -8.39
C ALA A 117 -36.77 6.96 -9.79
N PRO A 118 -37.43 6.12 -10.61
CA PRO A 118 -38.34 6.63 -11.62
C PRO A 118 -39.67 6.99 -10.95
N GLY A 119 -40.28 8.06 -11.44
CA GLY A 119 -41.52 8.65 -10.90
C GLY A 119 -42.78 7.85 -11.14
#